data_AF-A0A9D4HVB6-F1
#
_entry.id   AF-A0A9D4HVB6-F1
#
_cell.length_a   1.000
_cell.length_b   1.000
_cell.length_c   1.000
_cell.angle_alpha   90.00
_cell.angle_beta   90.00
_cell.angle_gamma   90.00
#
_symmetry.space_group_name_H-M   'P 1'
#
loop_
_entity.id
_entity.type
_entity.pdbx_description
1 polymer ?
#
loop_
_entity_poly.entity_id
_entity_poly.type
_entity_poly.pdbx_seq_one_letter_code
_entity_poly.pdbx_strand_id
1 'polypeptide(L)'
;MTRLELLLALLGACTLEAAIFTPEQDADIQSYIEKVLECRNIPGLSIAVVKGEKSWARGFGFEDLETRQPVENTTHFLVGSLTKSMTMTLLGHYLETRRLNWDTKLIDIEPKRSYQLEQFAFQDNDTTNQVTVADLLTHQTGVSAAGDYGLIAGYPEGTNRNDLAWKIRYIPQTYKFRERFYYTSMMYVVLGHLTEMLGERSWEKLMMSKFFKPIGMTSSFILEDSDKVFENGFAKPYILRNGQLEPGTKGIYGLAPGEPTGGVVSTGLDMVKWMRFNLKNGETEQGRQLMKPEMMGQAFQEQLKFPDEMVKDSSFRTPIFPVDDVITGFGYAWYTSTYRGYRRLLTNGNMFSYTSSIWMFPEKNIAMFASINGPQFPGTDIFIKTVLWYLSDILLGETPWLNIDTACSFPKPWVTPPTFPDIPASPVYENEYLADYVGNYVSNLLPAVVIAFKEDGSPKPTLRFEMGRIKGDLWPTSTSNRLDFEVTEPWELAIQHVVSDTYTKRYPVFFQSSDGKVTSGFVMLTEAGVSVPFRKTSI
;
A
#
# COMPACT_ATOMS: atom_id res chain seq x y z
N MET A 1 -46.99 46.78 -3.41
CA MET A 1 -45.86 45.83 -3.37
C MET A 1 -45.66 45.32 -4.79
N THR A 2 -44.73 45.95 -5.50
CA THR A 2 -44.45 45.71 -6.91
C THR A 2 -43.59 44.46 -7.05
N ARG A 3 -43.69 43.75 -8.19
CA ARG A 3 -42.91 42.55 -8.56
C ARG A 3 -41.38 42.67 -8.41
N LEU A 4 -40.87 43.86 -8.14
CA LEU A 4 -39.45 44.16 -7.90
C LEU A 4 -39.00 43.77 -6.47
N GLU A 5 -39.89 43.80 -5.48
CA GLU A 5 -39.57 43.42 -4.09
C GLU A 5 -39.47 41.89 -3.92
N LEU A 6 -40.15 41.12 -4.78
CA LEU A 6 -40.09 39.64 -4.76
C LEU A 6 -38.84 39.08 -5.45
N LEU A 7 -38.20 39.85 -6.34
CA LEU A 7 -36.96 39.46 -7.02
C LEU A 7 -35.70 39.71 -6.18
N LEU A 8 -35.75 40.62 -5.21
CA LEU A 8 -34.68 40.83 -4.23
C LEU A 8 -34.67 39.80 -3.09
N ALA A 9 -35.77 39.08 -2.85
CA ALA A 9 -35.84 38.00 -1.87
C ALA A 9 -35.34 36.63 -2.39
N LEU A 10 -35.02 36.53 -3.70
CA LEU A 10 -34.50 35.33 -4.36
C LEU A 10 -33.02 35.41 -4.72
N LEU A 11 -32.34 36.50 -4.35
CA LEU A 11 -30.89 36.49 -4.16
C LEU A 11 -30.63 35.74 -2.86
N GLY A 12 -30.80 34.41 -2.91
CA GLY A 12 -30.37 33.51 -1.86
C GLY A 12 -28.96 33.92 -1.47
N ALA A 13 -28.74 34.09 -0.17
CA ALA A 13 -27.42 34.27 0.39
C ALA A 13 -26.57 33.09 -0.10
N CYS A 14 -25.85 33.30 -1.20
CA CYS A 14 -24.72 32.50 -1.58
C CYS A 14 -23.70 32.82 -0.51
N THR A 15 -23.80 32.11 0.62
CA THR A 15 -22.75 32.12 1.62
C THR A 15 -21.54 31.59 0.89
N LEU A 16 -20.69 32.51 0.44
CA LEU A 16 -19.38 32.20 -0.10
C LEU A 16 -18.71 31.38 1.01
N GLU A 17 -18.66 30.06 0.86
CA GLU A 17 -17.96 29.21 1.81
C GLU A 17 -16.52 29.74 1.84
N ALA A 18 -16.15 30.33 2.97
CA ALA A 18 -14.83 30.92 3.10
C ALA A 18 -13.80 29.83 2.79
N ALA A 19 -12.82 30.13 1.94
CA ALA A 19 -11.80 29.15 1.57
C ALA A 19 -11.04 28.64 2.81
N ILE A 20 -10.40 27.46 2.68
CA ILE A 20 -9.51 26.93 3.72
C ILE A 20 -8.28 27.83 3.88
N PHE A 21 -7.71 28.25 2.75
CA PHE A 21 -6.52 29.09 2.68
C PHE A 21 -6.88 30.48 2.17
N THR A 22 -6.17 31.51 2.65
CA THR A 22 -6.23 32.84 2.03
C THR A 22 -5.63 32.77 0.61
N PRO A 23 -5.92 33.74 -0.28
CA PRO A 23 -5.30 33.77 -1.62
C PRO A 23 -3.76 33.78 -1.58
N GLU A 24 -3.17 34.45 -0.59
CA GLU A 24 -1.71 34.48 -0.37
C GLU A 24 -1.18 33.10 0.04
N GLN A 25 -1.82 32.46 1.03
CA GLN A 25 -1.45 31.10 1.46
C GLN A 25 -1.60 30.09 0.32
N ASP A 26 -2.67 30.19 -0.48
CA ASP A 26 -2.90 29.30 -1.63
C ASP A 26 -1.77 29.45 -2.67
N ALA A 27 -1.34 30.68 -2.96
CA ALA A 27 -0.23 30.95 -3.87
C ALA A 27 1.12 30.42 -3.32
N ASP A 28 1.40 30.61 -2.03
CA ASP A 28 2.62 30.11 -1.39
C ASP A 28 2.67 28.58 -1.37
N ILE A 29 1.54 27.93 -1.06
CA ILE A 29 1.38 26.48 -1.10
C ILE A 29 1.64 25.94 -2.51
N GLN A 30 1.03 26.57 -3.54
CA GLN A 30 1.25 26.17 -4.93
C GLN A 30 2.73 26.28 -5.31
N SER A 31 3.36 27.42 -5.02
CA SER A 31 4.78 27.64 -5.33
C SER A 31 5.70 26.66 -4.59
N TYR A 32 5.41 26.34 -3.32
CA TYR A 32 6.16 25.35 -2.56
C TYR A 32 6.05 23.96 -3.20
N ILE A 33 4.83 23.52 -3.53
CA ILE A 33 4.59 22.20 -4.10
C ILE A 33 5.25 22.06 -5.47
N GLU A 34 5.08 23.03 -6.37
CA GLU A 34 5.65 22.99 -7.72
C GLU A 34 7.18 22.84 -7.69
N LYS A 35 7.85 23.61 -6.82
CA LYS A 35 9.31 23.54 -6.67
C LYS A 35 9.75 22.21 -6.03
N VAL A 36 8.97 21.66 -5.10
CA VAL A 36 9.24 20.32 -4.55
C VAL A 36 9.11 19.25 -5.62
N LEU A 37 8.08 19.31 -6.48
CA LEU A 37 7.94 18.36 -7.60
C LEU A 37 9.13 18.45 -8.55
N GLU A 38 9.55 19.66 -8.89
CA GLU A 38 10.70 19.91 -9.77
C GLU A 38 12.01 19.36 -9.18
N CYS A 39 12.38 19.76 -7.96
CA CYS A 39 13.66 19.35 -7.37
C CYS A 39 13.72 17.86 -6.98
N ARG A 40 12.57 17.18 -6.92
CA ARG A 40 12.45 15.75 -6.61
C ARG A 40 12.11 14.88 -7.82
N ASN A 41 12.00 15.46 -9.01
CA ASN A 41 11.60 14.76 -10.24
C ASN A 41 10.30 13.94 -10.05
N ILE A 42 9.29 14.53 -9.41
CA ILE A 42 7.98 13.88 -9.21
C ILE A 42 7.09 14.26 -10.40
N PRO A 43 6.53 13.30 -11.16
CA PRO A 43 5.76 13.59 -12.36
C PRO A 43 4.48 14.37 -12.05
N GLY A 44 3.69 13.88 -11.09
CA GLY A 44 2.39 14.42 -10.75
C GLY A 44 1.97 14.13 -9.32
N LEU A 45 1.12 14.99 -8.78
CA LEU A 45 0.63 14.96 -7.40
C LEU A 45 -0.82 15.43 -7.34
N SER A 46 -1.67 14.65 -6.67
CA SER A 46 -3.02 15.07 -6.25
C SER A 46 -3.02 15.37 -4.76
N ILE A 47 -3.64 16.48 -4.35
CA ILE A 47 -3.83 16.86 -2.94
C ILE A 47 -5.30 17.19 -2.69
N ALA A 48 -5.81 16.75 -1.55
CA ALA A 48 -7.08 17.19 -1.00
C ALA A 48 -6.94 17.51 0.49
N VAL A 49 -7.67 18.53 0.95
CA VAL A 49 -7.69 19.00 2.34
C VAL A 49 -9.13 19.22 2.76
N VAL A 50 -9.46 18.84 3.98
CA VAL A 50 -10.73 19.10 4.66
C VAL A 50 -10.42 19.82 5.97
N LYS A 51 -11.17 20.89 6.27
CA LYS A 51 -11.11 21.60 7.55
C LYS A 51 -12.50 22.10 7.92
N GLY A 52 -13.14 21.46 8.90
CA GLY A 52 -14.56 21.69 9.13
C GLY A 52 -15.39 21.23 7.94
N GLU A 53 -16.40 22.01 7.57
CA GLU A 53 -17.21 21.76 6.37
C GLU A 53 -16.49 22.17 5.07
N LYS A 54 -15.35 22.87 5.14
CA LYS A 54 -14.63 23.37 3.97
C LYS A 54 -13.73 22.29 3.37
N SER A 55 -13.49 22.39 2.06
CA SER A 55 -12.55 21.53 1.33
C SER A 55 -11.71 22.30 0.32
N TRP A 56 -10.50 21.83 0.05
CA TRP A 56 -9.62 22.31 -1.00
C TRP A 56 -8.99 21.11 -1.70
N ALA A 57 -9.01 21.07 -3.04
CA ALA A 57 -8.42 19.97 -3.81
C ALA A 57 -7.79 20.49 -5.10
N ARG A 58 -6.58 20.04 -5.39
CA ARG A 58 -5.76 20.45 -6.54
C ARG A 58 -4.91 19.31 -7.04
N GLY A 59 -4.63 19.34 -8.34
CA GLY A 59 -3.59 18.54 -8.97
C GLY A 59 -2.40 19.42 -9.35
N PHE A 60 -1.22 18.82 -9.38
CA PHE A 60 0.05 19.46 -9.69
C PHE A 60 0.89 18.53 -10.57
N GLY A 61 1.73 19.11 -11.43
CA GLY A 61 2.52 18.34 -12.39
C GLY A 61 1.65 17.69 -13.47
N PHE A 62 2.06 16.53 -13.95
CA PHE A 62 1.48 15.86 -15.11
C PHE A 62 1.00 14.45 -14.78
N GLU A 63 -0.20 14.12 -15.24
CA GLU A 63 -0.69 12.74 -15.24
C GLU A 63 0.05 11.91 -16.32
N ASP A 64 0.56 12.57 -17.35
CA ASP A 64 1.36 11.98 -18.42
C ASP A 64 2.46 12.95 -18.86
N LEU A 65 3.72 12.57 -18.65
CA LEU A 65 4.90 13.35 -19.05
C LEU A 65 5.06 13.47 -20.57
N GLU A 66 4.57 12.51 -21.35
CA GLU A 66 4.70 12.52 -22.81
C GLU A 66 3.72 13.52 -23.42
N THR A 67 2.43 13.42 -23.07
CA THR A 67 1.39 14.32 -23.58
C THR A 67 1.31 15.64 -22.82
N ARG A 68 1.99 15.75 -21.66
CA ARG A 68 1.94 16.87 -20.73
C ARG A 68 0.52 17.21 -20.27
N GLN A 69 -0.34 16.20 -20.17
CA GLN A 69 -1.67 16.36 -19.56
C GLN A 69 -1.50 16.67 -18.07
N PRO A 70 -2.09 17.75 -17.55
CA PRO A 70 -1.93 18.13 -16.16
C PRO A 70 -2.64 17.13 -15.23
N VAL A 71 -2.13 16.96 -14.02
CA VAL A 71 -2.93 16.34 -12.97
C VAL A 71 -4.05 17.30 -12.57
N GLU A 72 -5.28 16.82 -12.58
CA GLU A 72 -6.46 17.53 -12.12
C GLU A 72 -6.95 16.97 -10.78
N ASN A 73 -7.87 17.67 -10.11
CA ASN A 73 -8.52 17.14 -8.90
C ASN A 73 -9.41 15.91 -9.15
N THR A 74 -9.63 15.58 -10.42
CA THR A 74 -10.40 14.44 -10.94
C THR A 74 -9.52 13.36 -11.57
N THR A 75 -8.20 13.55 -11.67
CA THR A 75 -7.27 12.53 -12.14
C THR A 75 -7.28 11.34 -11.18
N HIS A 76 -7.33 10.14 -11.74
CA HIS A 76 -7.34 8.89 -10.98
C HIS A 76 -5.93 8.48 -10.56
N PHE A 77 -5.80 8.05 -9.30
CA PHE A 77 -4.60 7.44 -8.74
C PHE A 77 -4.98 6.12 -8.06
N LEU A 78 -4.15 5.10 -8.22
CA LEU A 78 -4.21 3.90 -7.39
C LEU A 78 -3.73 4.26 -5.98
N VAL A 79 -4.54 4.00 -4.95
CA VAL A 79 -4.23 4.46 -3.59
C VAL A 79 -3.48 3.44 -2.75
N GLY A 80 -3.19 2.27 -3.31
CA GLY A 80 -2.45 1.19 -2.64
C GLY A 80 -3.06 0.83 -1.29
N SER A 81 -2.19 0.56 -0.31
CA SER A 81 -2.59 0.11 1.04
C SER A 81 -3.53 1.04 1.82
N LEU A 82 -3.81 2.28 1.38
CA LEU A 82 -4.93 3.06 1.90
C LEU A 82 -6.26 2.31 1.81
N THR A 83 -6.39 1.43 0.81
CA THR A 83 -7.50 0.50 0.62
C THR A 83 -7.82 -0.32 1.87
N LYS A 84 -6.81 -0.65 2.69
CA LYS A 84 -6.99 -1.41 3.94
C LYS A 84 -7.91 -0.70 4.93
N SER A 85 -7.83 0.64 5.01
CA SER A 85 -8.75 1.43 5.82
C SER A 85 -10.20 1.31 5.33
N MET A 86 -10.40 1.23 4.01
CA MET A 86 -11.72 1.02 3.43
C MET A 86 -12.23 -0.40 3.69
N THR A 87 -11.38 -1.42 3.51
CA THR A 87 -11.70 -2.82 3.86
C THR A 87 -12.11 -2.96 5.32
N MET A 88 -11.38 -2.32 6.23
CA MET A 88 -11.72 -2.28 7.66
C MET A 88 -13.11 -1.68 7.87
N THR A 89 -13.39 -0.51 7.28
CA THR A 89 -14.70 0.16 7.41
C THR A 89 -15.84 -0.69 6.84
N LEU A 90 -15.65 -1.32 5.68
CA LEU A 90 -16.68 -2.18 5.08
C LEU A 90 -16.94 -3.41 5.94
N LEU A 91 -15.89 -4.05 6.46
CA LEU A 91 -16.03 -5.18 7.37
C LEU A 91 -16.74 -4.79 8.66
N GLY A 92 -16.38 -3.66 9.27
CA GLY A 92 -17.01 -3.15 10.49
C GLY A 92 -18.52 -3.01 10.34
N HIS A 93 -18.99 -2.47 9.22
CA HIS A 93 -20.41 -2.39 8.89
C HIS A 93 -21.08 -3.77 8.93
N TYR A 94 -20.46 -4.77 8.31
CA TYR A 94 -21.03 -6.12 8.28
C TYR A 94 -20.96 -6.83 9.63
N LEU A 95 -19.88 -6.66 10.40
CA LEU A 95 -19.81 -7.17 11.77
C LEU A 95 -20.97 -6.62 12.62
N GLU A 96 -21.22 -5.32 12.57
CA GLU A 96 -22.34 -4.70 13.29
C GLU A 96 -23.69 -5.30 12.89
N THR A 97 -23.96 -5.42 11.58
CA THR A 97 -25.23 -5.98 11.08
C THR A 97 -25.45 -7.43 11.49
N ARG A 98 -24.35 -8.17 11.72
CA ARG A 98 -24.36 -9.57 12.17
C ARG A 98 -24.18 -9.72 13.68
N ARG A 99 -24.15 -8.60 14.44
CA ARG A 99 -23.95 -8.55 15.90
C ARG A 99 -22.62 -9.15 16.37
N LEU A 100 -21.59 -8.97 15.55
CA LEU A 100 -20.20 -9.32 15.81
C LEU A 100 -19.40 -8.04 16.11
N ASN A 101 -18.17 -8.21 16.55
CA ASN A 101 -17.25 -7.11 16.86
C ASN A 101 -15.80 -7.47 16.48
N TRP A 102 -14.86 -6.54 16.68
CA TRP A 102 -13.46 -6.74 16.35
C TRP A 102 -12.80 -7.89 17.14
N ASP A 103 -13.22 -8.13 18.38
CA ASP A 103 -12.69 -9.20 19.23
C ASP A 103 -13.30 -10.58 18.94
N THR A 104 -14.22 -10.65 17.97
CA THR A 104 -14.85 -11.91 17.59
C THR A 104 -13.79 -12.81 16.96
N LYS A 105 -13.68 -14.05 17.48
CA LYS A 105 -12.79 -15.06 16.91
C LYS A 105 -13.29 -15.49 15.55
N LEU A 106 -12.38 -15.71 14.60
CA LEU A 106 -12.78 -16.09 13.24
C LEU A 106 -13.57 -17.41 13.21
N ILE A 107 -13.22 -18.37 14.08
CA ILE A 107 -13.92 -19.65 14.22
C ILE A 107 -15.38 -19.49 14.70
N ASP A 108 -15.71 -18.38 15.37
CA ASP A 108 -17.05 -18.10 15.89
C ASP A 108 -17.94 -17.36 14.87
N ILE A 109 -17.36 -16.85 13.77
CA ILE A 109 -18.09 -16.11 12.73
C ILE A 109 -18.84 -17.07 11.79
N GLU A 110 -18.46 -18.36 11.78
CA GLU A 110 -19.08 -19.37 10.93
C GLU A 110 -20.52 -19.75 11.34
N PRO A 111 -21.46 -19.78 10.37
CA PRO A 111 -22.66 -20.59 10.52
C PRO A 111 -22.26 -22.07 10.49
N LYS A 112 -22.71 -22.87 11.46
CA LYS A 112 -22.57 -24.34 11.51
C LYS A 112 -23.19 -25.12 10.31
N ARG A 113 -23.39 -24.50 9.14
CA ARG A 113 -24.19 -25.03 8.03
C ARG A 113 -23.69 -24.78 6.60
N SER A 114 -22.53 -24.19 6.35
CA SER A 114 -22.08 -23.99 4.97
C SER A 114 -20.59 -24.30 4.79
N TYR A 115 -20.34 -25.32 4.00
CA TYR A 115 -19.08 -25.84 3.44
C TYR A 115 -18.18 -24.80 2.70
N GLN A 116 -18.33 -23.50 2.97
CA GLN A 116 -17.66 -22.44 2.21
C GLN A 116 -16.36 -21.95 2.85
N LEU A 117 -16.19 -22.14 4.16
CA LEU A 117 -14.84 -22.23 4.72
C LEU A 117 -14.51 -23.72 4.82
N GLU A 118 -13.72 -24.22 3.87
CA GLU A 118 -12.96 -25.44 4.10
C GLU A 118 -11.96 -25.15 5.23
N GLN A 119 -12.41 -25.23 6.49
CA GLN A 119 -11.68 -24.92 7.73
C GLN A 119 -10.57 -23.88 7.55
N PHE A 120 -10.90 -22.59 7.65
CA PHE A 120 -9.87 -21.55 7.74
C PHE A 120 -8.87 -21.94 8.82
N ALA A 121 -7.59 -21.97 8.44
CA ALA A 121 -6.53 -22.42 9.33
C ALA A 121 -5.23 -21.68 9.01
N PHE A 122 -4.52 -21.34 10.07
CA PHE A 122 -3.11 -21.01 10.03
C PHE A 122 -2.28 -22.30 10.09
N GLN A 123 -0.98 -22.19 9.82
CA GLN A 123 -0.06 -23.31 10.01
C GLN A 123 -0.05 -23.80 11.46
N ASP A 124 -0.21 -22.88 12.41
CA ASP A 124 -0.34 -23.17 13.84
C ASP A 124 -1.81 -23.28 14.26
N ASN A 125 -2.15 -24.38 14.93
CA ASN A 125 -3.51 -24.63 15.39
C ASN A 125 -3.92 -23.69 16.53
N ASP A 126 -2.98 -23.27 17.38
CA ASP A 126 -3.29 -22.36 18.47
C ASP A 126 -3.64 -20.97 17.94
N THR A 127 -2.93 -20.46 16.93
CA THR A 127 -3.34 -19.27 16.16
C THR A 127 -4.75 -19.46 15.62
N THR A 128 -5.02 -20.57 14.92
CA THR A 128 -6.32 -20.85 14.28
C THR A 128 -7.49 -20.77 15.26
N ASN A 129 -7.34 -21.32 16.47
CA ASN A 129 -8.42 -21.39 17.46
C ASN A 129 -8.65 -20.09 18.25
N GLN A 130 -7.73 -19.12 18.15
CA GLN A 130 -7.72 -17.93 19.01
C GLN A 130 -7.76 -16.62 18.25
N VAL A 131 -7.37 -16.62 16.98
CA VAL A 131 -7.34 -15.44 16.12
C VAL A 131 -8.70 -14.74 16.04
N THR A 132 -8.65 -13.43 16.23
CA THR A 132 -9.80 -12.52 16.14
C THR A 132 -9.69 -11.64 14.90
N VAL A 133 -10.77 -10.93 14.59
CA VAL A 133 -10.75 -9.90 13.52
C VAL A 133 -9.72 -8.80 13.85
N ALA A 134 -9.61 -8.40 15.12
CA ALA A 134 -8.65 -7.42 15.60
C ALA A 134 -7.19 -7.84 15.34
N ASP A 135 -6.87 -9.13 15.52
CA ASP A 135 -5.54 -9.67 15.26
C ASP A 135 -5.15 -9.57 13.78
N LEU A 136 -6.10 -9.80 12.87
CA LEU A 136 -5.88 -9.63 11.44
C LEU A 136 -5.69 -8.16 11.08
N LEU A 137 -6.53 -7.27 11.60
CA LEU A 137 -6.49 -5.83 11.34
C LEU A 137 -5.20 -5.18 11.84
N THR A 138 -4.61 -5.71 12.91
CA THR A 138 -3.38 -5.23 13.55
C THR A 138 -2.12 -6.01 13.15
N HIS A 139 -2.22 -6.97 12.22
CA HIS A 139 -1.09 -7.78 11.74
C HIS A 139 -0.34 -8.54 12.87
N GLN A 140 -1.08 -9.12 13.81
CA GLN A 140 -0.53 -9.82 14.98
C GLN A 140 -0.58 -11.35 14.87
N THR A 141 -0.72 -11.89 13.65
CA THR A 141 -0.78 -13.34 13.43
C THR A 141 0.59 -14.03 13.44
N GLY A 142 1.66 -13.27 13.22
CA GLY A 142 3.02 -13.80 13.05
C GLY A 142 3.26 -14.43 11.66
N VAL A 143 2.24 -14.47 10.80
CA VAL A 143 2.36 -14.93 9.40
C VAL A 143 3.24 -13.99 8.60
N SER A 144 4.13 -14.57 7.80
CA SER A 144 5.07 -13.79 6.99
C SER A 144 4.46 -13.12 5.77
N ALA A 145 5.16 -12.07 5.31
CA ALA A 145 4.86 -11.38 4.05
C ALA A 145 5.16 -12.22 2.80
N ALA A 146 5.54 -13.50 2.94
CA ALA A 146 5.86 -14.35 1.80
C ALA A 146 4.67 -14.61 0.86
N GLY A 147 3.43 -14.42 1.33
CA GLY A 147 2.26 -14.45 0.46
C GLY A 147 2.04 -13.18 -0.36
N ASP A 148 2.61 -12.04 0.05
CA ASP A 148 2.43 -10.75 -0.63
C ASP A 148 3.03 -10.76 -2.04
N TYR A 149 3.97 -11.67 -2.36
CA TYR A 149 4.51 -11.82 -3.72
C TYR A 149 3.45 -12.19 -4.76
N GLY A 150 2.40 -12.90 -4.36
CA GLY A 150 1.30 -13.22 -5.27
C GLY A 150 0.54 -11.97 -5.74
N LEU A 151 0.48 -10.91 -4.93
CA LEU A 151 -0.17 -9.65 -5.30
C LEU A 151 0.51 -8.96 -6.49
N ILE A 152 1.75 -9.34 -6.74
CA ILE A 152 2.62 -8.71 -7.72
C ILE A 152 2.85 -9.67 -8.89
N ALA A 153 3.27 -10.90 -8.59
CA ALA A 153 3.49 -11.95 -9.58
C ALA A 153 2.18 -12.40 -10.25
N GLY A 154 1.04 -12.04 -9.67
CA GLY A 154 -0.26 -12.60 -10.00
C GLY A 154 -0.47 -13.93 -9.31
N TYR A 155 -1.63 -14.52 -9.56
CA TYR A 155 -2.03 -15.82 -9.07
C TYR A 155 -2.35 -16.75 -10.24
N PRO A 156 -2.33 -18.09 -10.03
CA PRO A 156 -2.81 -19.02 -11.04
C PRO A 156 -4.23 -18.68 -11.51
N GLU A 157 -4.51 -18.90 -12.79
CA GLU A 157 -5.83 -18.64 -13.39
C GLU A 157 -6.94 -19.35 -12.60
N GLY A 158 -8.06 -18.66 -12.38
CA GLY A 158 -9.20 -19.17 -11.62
C GLY A 158 -9.06 -19.08 -10.09
N THR A 159 -7.91 -18.63 -9.57
CA THR A 159 -7.74 -18.39 -8.13
C THR A 159 -8.71 -17.29 -7.66
N ASN A 160 -9.54 -17.60 -6.66
CA ASN A 160 -10.43 -16.63 -6.03
C ASN A 160 -10.02 -16.34 -4.58
N ARG A 161 -10.73 -15.42 -3.92
CA ARG A 161 -10.36 -14.96 -2.58
C ARG A 161 -10.53 -16.03 -1.49
N ASN A 162 -11.49 -16.94 -1.65
CA ASN A 162 -11.64 -18.11 -0.77
C ASN A 162 -10.41 -19.02 -0.87
N ASP A 163 -9.93 -19.27 -2.09
CA ASP A 163 -8.72 -20.08 -2.31
C ASP A 163 -7.51 -19.45 -1.61
N LEU A 164 -7.34 -18.12 -1.72
CA LEU A 164 -6.25 -17.42 -1.03
C LEU A 164 -6.39 -17.48 0.49
N ALA A 165 -7.59 -17.25 1.03
CA ALA A 165 -7.85 -17.36 2.46
C ALA A 165 -7.55 -18.77 2.97
N TRP A 166 -7.90 -19.80 2.20
CA TRP A 166 -7.59 -21.20 2.51
C TRP A 166 -6.09 -21.51 2.46
N LYS A 167 -5.37 -20.93 1.49
CA LYS A 167 -3.92 -21.14 1.28
C LYS A 167 -3.02 -20.50 2.33
N ILE A 168 -3.55 -19.66 3.23
CA ILE A 168 -2.76 -19.03 4.31
C ILE A 168 -2.09 -20.05 5.22
N ARG A 169 -2.66 -21.26 5.36
CA ARG A 169 -2.04 -22.40 6.06
C ARG A 169 -0.65 -22.79 5.52
N TYR A 170 -0.33 -22.42 4.28
CA TYR A 170 0.95 -22.70 3.65
C TYR A 170 1.97 -21.56 3.80
N ILE A 171 1.58 -20.42 4.37
CA ILE A 171 2.48 -19.30 4.60
C ILE A 171 3.20 -19.54 5.93
N PRO A 172 4.55 -19.48 5.97
CA PRO A 172 5.29 -19.65 7.20
C PRO A 172 4.88 -18.63 8.26
N GLN A 173 4.64 -19.12 9.48
CA GLN A 173 4.47 -18.30 10.66
C GLN A 173 5.84 -18.06 11.32
N THR A 174 6.43 -16.89 11.05
CA THR A 174 7.80 -16.52 11.47
C THR A 174 7.89 -16.16 12.96
N TYR A 175 6.83 -15.54 13.48
CA TYR A 175 6.75 -15.13 14.89
C TYR A 175 5.59 -15.83 15.59
N LYS A 176 5.66 -15.93 16.92
CA LYS A 176 4.52 -16.46 17.68
C LYS A 176 3.31 -15.54 17.53
N PHE A 177 2.13 -16.12 17.67
CA PHE A 177 0.88 -15.37 17.66
C PHE A 177 0.91 -14.25 18.71
N ARG A 178 0.58 -13.02 18.30
CA ARG A 178 0.62 -11.78 19.11
C ARG A 178 1.99 -11.40 19.69
N GLU A 179 3.07 -11.98 19.18
CA GLU A 179 4.42 -11.64 19.65
C GLU A 179 4.81 -10.20 19.27
N ARG A 180 4.50 -9.79 18.04
CA ARG A 180 4.85 -8.48 17.50
C ARG A 180 3.98 -8.12 16.29
N PHE A 181 4.01 -6.85 15.91
CA PHE A 181 3.52 -6.41 14.62
C PHE A 181 4.33 -7.06 13.49
N TYR A 182 3.69 -7.77 12.57
CA TYR A 182 4.34 -8.27 11.37
C TYR A 182 3.43 -8.14 10.16
N TYR A 183 3.63 -7.03 9.42
CA TYR A 183 2.79 -6.66 8.30
C TYR A 183 2.80 -7.71 7.19
N THR A 184 1.59 -8.09 6.76
CA THR A 184 1.34 -8.85 5.54
C THR A 184 -0.04 -8.48 5.00
N SER A 185 -0.10 -8.28 3.70
CA SER A 185 -1.34 -7.99 2.98
C SER A 185 -2.30 -9.17 2.97
N MET A 186 -1.80 -10.41 3.16
CA MET A 186 -2.64 -11.61 3.20
C MET A 186 -3.70 -11.58 4.30
N MET A 187 -3.46 -10.90 5.43
CA MET A 187 -4.52 -10.77 6.45
C MET A 187 -5.71 -9.94 5.93
N TYR A 188 -5.46 -8.96 5.06
CA TYR A 188 -6.52 -8.17 4.44
C TYR A 188 -7.23 -8.91 3.29
N VAL A 189 -6.57 -9.90 2.67
CA VAL A 189 -7.25 -10.85 1.78
C VAL A 189 -8.29 -11.67 2.58
N VAL A 190 -7.93 -12.16 3.78
CA VAL A 190 -8.88 -12.85 4.67
C VAL A 190 -10.01 -11.93 5.08
N LEU A 191 -9.71 -10.70 5.51
CA LEU A 191 -10.73 -9.74 5.91
C LEU A 191 -11.69 -9.39 4.75
N GLY A 192 -11.15 -9.29 3.54
CA GLY A 192 -11.94 -9.16 2.32
C GLY A 192 -12.87 -10.35 2.11
N HIS A 193 -12.35 -11.57 2.18
CA HIS A 193 -13.16 -12.79 2.06
C HIS A 193 -14.24 -12.89 3.15
N LEU A 194 -13.88 -12.61 4.41
CA LEU A 194 -14.80 -12.56 5.53
C LEU A 194 -15.95 -11.58 5.25
N THR A 195 -15.63 -10.41 4.70
CA THR A 195 -16.62 -9.42 4.29
C THR A 195 -17.56 -9.95 3.21
N GLU A 196 -17.05 -10.69 2.23
CA GLU A 196 -17.88 -11.32 1.18
C GLU A 196 -18.86 -12.33 1.75
N MET A 197 -18.43 -13.15 2.70
CA MET A 197 -19.30 -14.11 3.36
C MET A 197 -20.40 -13.41 4.15
N LEU A 198 -20.05 -12.38 4.93
CA LEU A 198 -21.01 -11.66 5.76
C LEU A 198 -21.99 -10.82 4.92
N GLY A 199 -21.55 -10.31 3.77
CA GLY A 199 -22.34 -9.48 2.85
C GLY A 199 -22.96 -10.22 1.66
N GLU A 200 -22.67 -11.50 1.49
CA GLU A 200 -23.20 -12.40 0.45
C GLU A 200 -22.99 -11.90 -0.99
N ARG A 201 -21.89 -11.16 -1.24
CA ARG A 201 -21.51 -10.59 -2.54
C ARG A 201 -20.00 -10.34 -2.57
N SER A 202 -19.45 -10.09 -3.76
CA SER A 202 -18.03 -9.78 -3.89
C SER A 202 -17.65 -8.49 -3.18
N TRP A 203 -16.43 -8.42 -2.65
CA TRP A 203 -15.95 -7.28 -1.86
C TRP A 203 -16.04 -5.97 -2.63
N GLU A 204 -15.75 -5.99 -3.94
CA GLU A 204 -15.81 -4.83 -4.83
C GLU A 204 -17.25 -4.30 -4.91
N LYS A 205 -18.22 -5.20 -5.15
CA LYS A 205 -19.64 -4.83 -5.24
C LYS A 205 -20.14 -4.29 -3.91
N LEU A 206 -19.67 -4.85 -2.80
CA LEU A 206 -20.01 -4.38 -1.47
C LEU A 206 -19.45 -2.99 -1.19
N MET A 207 -18.17 -2.74 -1.49
CA MET A 207 -17.53 -1.43 -1.34
C MET A 207 -18.25 -0.35 -2.16
N MET A 208 -18.48 -0.64 -3.44
CA MET A 208 -19.15 0.28 -4.37
C MET A 208 -20.57 0.65 -3.89
N SER A 209 -21.35 -0.34 -3.45
CA SER A 209 -22.77 -0.15 -3.13
C SER A 209 -23.03 0.34 -1.70
N LYS A 210 -22.18 -0.01 -0.73
CA LYS A 210 -22.37 0.33 0.69
C LYS A 210 -21.64 1.59 1.12
N PHE A 211 -20.52 1.94 0.48
CA PHE A 211 -19.73 3.10 0.86
C PHE A 211 -19.58 4.10 -0.27
N PHE A 212 -18.94 3.74 -1.38
CA PHE A 212 -18.58 4.74 -2.39
C PHE A 212 -19.80 5.50 -2.92
N LYS A 213 -20.84 4.79 -3.36
CA LYS A 213 -22.07 5.44 -3.83
C LYS A 213 -22.79 6.23 -2.71
N PRO A 214 -23.05 5.67 -1.51
CA PRO A 214 -23.69 6.42 -0.43
C PRO A 214 -22.96 7.67 0.07
N ILE A 215 -21.63 7.68 0.08
CA ILE A 215 -20.85 8.87 0.50
C ILE A 215 -20.46 9.76 -0.69
N GLY A 216 -20.91 9.40 -1.89
CA GLY A 216 -20.75 10.19 -3.10
C GLY A 216 -19.40 10.06 -3.80
N MET A 217 -18.56 9.08 -3.47
CA MET A 217 -17.31 8.76 -4.17
C MET A 217 -17.59 8.08 -5.52
N THR A 218 -18.19 8.82 -6.46
CA THR A 218 -18.70 8.28 -7.72
C THR A 218 -17.64 8.06 -8.79
N SER A 219 -16.44 8.60 -8.63
CA SER A 219 -15.29 8.40 -9.52
C SER A 219 -14.37 7.29 -9.03
N SER A 220 -14.51 6.86 -7.78
CA SER A 220 -13.71 5.81 -7.19
C SER A 220 -14.20 4.43 -7.61
N PHE A 221 -13.26 3.53 -7.89
CA PHE A 221 -13.54 2.16 -8.30
C PHE A 221 -12.43 1.21 -7.85
N ILE A 222 -12.63 -0.08 -8.06
CA ILE A 222 -11.63 -1.11 -7.77
C ILE A 222 -10.90 -1.43 -9.07
N LEU A 223 -9.57 -1.29 -9.08
CA LEU A 223 -8.72 -1.71 -10.17
C LEU A 223 -8.62 -3.23 -10.18
N GLU A 224 -9.45 -3.82 -11.04
CA GLU A 224 -9.30 -5.20 -11.50
C GLU A 224 -8.09 -5.30 -12.46
N ASP A 225 -7.75 -6.50 -12.92
CA ASP A 225 -6.68 -6.73 -13.91
C ASP A 225 -6.97 -5.94 -15.21
N SER A 226 -6.34 -4.78 -15.36
CA SER A 226 -6.55 -3.91 -16.52
C SER A 226 -5.42 -2.92 -16.77
N ASP A 227 -5.23 -2.54 -18.03
CA ASP A 227 -4.29 -1.49 -18.44
C ASP A 227 -4.91 -0.08 -18.31
N LYS A 228 -6.02 0.08 -17.58
CA LYS A 228 -6.72 1.36 -17.37
C LYS A 228 -5.82 2.46 -16.81
N VAL A 229 -4.76 2.07 -16.08
CA VAL A 229 -3.79 3.02 -15.52
C VAL A 229 -3.01 3.81 -16.60
N PHE A 230 -3.09 3.39 -17.87
CA PHE A 230 -2.47 4.04 -19.01
C PHE A 230 -3.46 4.83 -19.90
N GLU A 231 -4.74 4.87 -19.52
CA GLU A 231 -5.77 5.66 -20.20
C GLU A 231 -5.73 7.13 -19.76
N ASN A 232 -6.26 8.03 -20.59
CA ASN A 232 -6.37 9.46 -20.24
C ASN A 232 -7.27 9.67 -19.01
N GLY A 233 -6.92 10.61 -18.14
CA GLY A 233 -7.61 10.84 -16.86
C GLY A 233 -7.16 9.90 -15.75
N PHE A 234 -6.14 9.07 -16.00
CA PHE A 234 -5.43 8.27 -15.01
C PHE A 234 -3.97 8.72 -14.96
N ALA A 235 -3.44 8.97 -13.76
CA ALA A 235 -2.04 9.32 -13.59
C ALA A 235 -1.16 8.14 -13.99
N LYS A 236 -0.44 8.24 -15.11
CA LYS A 236 0.45 7.17 -15.58
C LYS A 236 1.53 6.90 -14.52
N PRO A 237 1.85 5.64 -14.24
CA PRO A 237 2.87 5.28 -13.27
C PRO A 237 4.26 5.49 -13.87
N TYR A 238 5.19 6.04 -13.08
CA TYR A 238 6.58 6.24 -13.48
C TYR A 238 7.55 5.55 -12.52
N ILE A 239 8.66 5.07 -13.06
CA ILE A 239 9.80 4.52 -12.33
C ILE A 239 11.05 5.35 -12.63
N LEU A 240 12.03 5.29 -11.72
CA LEU A 240 13.35 5.87 -11.97
C LEU A 240 14.30 4.75 -12.44
N ARG A 241 14.80 4.86 -13.67
CA ARG A 241 15.77 3.93 -14.25
C ARG A 241 16.94 4.70 -14.84
N ASN A 242 18.16 4.38 -14.39
CA ASN A 242 19.39 5.07 -14.79
C ASN A 242 19.31 6.61 -14.65
N GLY A 243 18.61 7.08 -13.61
CA GLY A 243 18.39 8.51 -13.35
C GLY A 243 17.37 9.18 -14.28
N GLN A 244 16.66 8.42 -15.12
CA GLN A 244 15.62 8.89 -16.02
C GLN A 244 14.26 8.33 -15.60
N LEU A 245 13.21 9.14 -15.79
CA LEU A 245 11.84 8.69 -15.56
C LEU A 245 11.36 7.89 -16.77
N GLU A 246 10.91 6.66 -16.53
CA GLU A 246 10.30 5.79 -17.54
C GLU A 246 8.88 5.42 -17.10
N PRO A 247 7.91 5.29 -18.04
CA PRO A 247 6.60 4.74 -17.72
C PRO A 247 6.71 3.32 -17.16
N GLY A 248 5.77 2.97 -16.31
CA GLY A 248 5.67 1.61 -15.79
C GLY A 248 5.33 0.54 -16.84
N THR A 249 5.59 -0.71 -16.48
CA THR A 249 5.39 -1.92 -17.28
C THR A 249 3.91 -2.30 -17.36
N LYS A 250 3.35 -2.34 -18.57
CA LYS A 250 1.96 -2.81 -18.77
C LYS A 250 1.73 -4.22 -18.23
N GLY A 251 0.51 -4.52 -17.79
CA GLY A 251 0.12 -5.86 -17.33
C GLY A 251 0.50 -6.25 -15.90
N ILE A 252 1.09 -5.35 -15.10
CA ILE A 252 1.34 -5.60 -13.66
C ILE A 252 0.26 -4.99 -12.76
N TYR A 253 -0.55 -4.10 -13.32
CA TYR A 253 -1.51 -3.23 -12.62
C TYR A 253 -2.84 -3.93 -12.36
N GLY A 254 -2.77 -4.99 -11.57
CA GLY A 254 -3.96 -5.73 -11.18
C GLY A 254 -3.68 -6.61 -9.98
N LEU A 255 -4.60 -6.60 -9.02
CA LEU A 255 -4.40 -7.20 -7.71
C LEU A 255 -5.28 -8.43 -7.48
N ALA A 256 -6.11 -8.81 -8.44
CA ALA A 256 -7.12 -9.84 -8.24
C ALA A 256 -6.51 -11.20 -7.82
N PRO A 257 -7.06 -11.90 -6.80
CA PRO A 257 -8.20 -11.55 -5.93
C PRO A 257 -7.81 -10.86 -4.61
N GLY A 258 -6.69 -10.14 -4.57
CA GLY A 258 -6.15 -9.36 -3.44
C GLY A 258 -6.51 -7.87 -3.44
N GLU A 259 -7.52 -7.43 -4.17
CA GLU A 259 -8.01 -6.05 -4.21
C GLU A 259 -8.29 -5.42 -2.84
N PRO A 260 -8.84 -6.13 -1.82
CA PRO A 260 -9.07 -5.57 -0.48
C PRO A 260 -7.81 -5.05 0.23
N THR A 261 -6.64 -5.39 -0.30
CA THR A 261 -5.34 -4.99 0.24
C THR A 261 -4.82 -3.68 -0.35
N GLY A 262 -5.22 -3.33 -1.58
CA GLY A 262 -4.56 -2.24 -2.32
C GLY A 262 -5.20 -1.78 -3.63
N GLY A 263 -6.35 -2.34 -4.00
CA GLY A 263 -6.92 -2.19 -5.35
C GLY A 263 -7.79 -0.96 -5.57
N VAL A 264 -8.00 -0.08 -4.58
CA VAL A 264 -8.87 1.10 -4.80
C VAL A 264 -8.15 2.14 -5.64
N VAL A 265 -8.88 2.67 -6.62
CA VAL A 265 -8.54 3.85 -7.39
C VAL A 265 -9.48 4.98 -6.99
N SER A 266 -8.94 6.18 -6.85
CA SER A 266 -9.71 7.35 -6.44
C SER A 266 -9.12 8.63 -7.02
N THR A 267 -9.85 9.73 -6.83
CA THR A 267 -9.45 11.10 -7.16
C THR A 267 -9.31 11.93 -5.89
N GLY A 268 -8.71 13.12 -6.00
CA GLY A 268 -8.65 14.08 -4.90
C GLY A 268 -10.05 14.50 -4.41
N LEU A 269 -10.99 14.73 -5.34
CA LEU A 269 -12.39 15.08 -4.99
C LEU A 269 -13.14 13.98 -4.24
N ASP A 270 -12.90 12.72 -4.59
CA ASP A 270 -13.52 11.60 -3.87
C ASP A 270 -12.87 11.39 -2.50
N MET A 271 -11.57 11.61 -2.39
CA MET A 271 -10.88 11.54 -1.09
C MET A 271 -11.33 12.62 -0.11
N VAL A 272 -11.78 13.79 -0.57
CA VAL A 272 -12.49 14.76 0.30
C VAL A 272 -13.67 14.10 1.01
N LYS A 273 -14.47 13.30 0.29
CA LYS A 273 -15.67 12.66 0.80
C LYS A 273 -15.33 11.53 1.77
N TRP A 274 -14.30 10.73 1.45
CA TRP A 274 -13.77 9.71 2.35
C TRP A 274 -13.27 10.31 3.66
N MET A 275 -12.49 11.41 3.58
CA MET A 275 -11.96 12.09 4.76
C MET A 275 -13.08 12.68 5.63
N ARG A 276 -14.09 13.35 5.03
CA ARG A 276 -15.25 13.85 5.78
C ARG A 276 -16.01 12.73 6.48
N PHE A 277 -16.25 11.62 5.80
CA PHE A 277 -16.90 10.45 6.39
C PHE A 277 -16.16 9.92 7.64
N ASN A 278 -14.82 9.86 7.58
CA ASN A 278 -14.00 9.45 8.73
C ASN A 278 -14.03 10.49 9.86
N LEU A 279 -13.90 11.78 9.56
CA LEU A 279 -13.99 12.86 10.54
C LEU A 279 -15.36 12.95 11.23
N LYS A 280 -16.44 12.62 10.50
CA LYS A 280 -17.81 12.50 11.01
C LYS A 280 -18.10 11.13 11.66
N ASN A 281 -17.06 10.36 12.03
CA ASN A 281 -17.17 9.06 12.70
C ASN A 281 -18.17 8.09 12.04
N GLY A 282 -18.18 8.02 10.72
CA GLY A 282 -18.98 7.06 9.97
C GLY A 282 -20.36 7.55 9.51
N GLU A 283 -20.63 8.85 9.62
CA GLU A 283 -21.85 9.49 9.14
C GLU A 283 -21.67 10.08 7.73
N THR A 284 -22.67 9.92 6.86
CA THR A 284 -22.66 10.56 5.53
C THR A 284 -23.03 12.04 5.63
N GLU A 285 -22.76 12.81 4.57
CA GLU A 285 -23.17 14.22 4.47
C GLU A 285 -24.69 14.43 4.62
N GLN A 286 -25.50 13.42 4.31
CA GLN A 286 -26.96 13.46 4.44
C GLN A 286 -27.45 13.02 5.83
N GLY A 287 -26.54 12.82 6.78
CA GLY A 287 -26.86 12.45 8.16
C GLY A 287 -27.15 10.96 8.38
N ARG A 288 -26.75 10.10 7.43
CA ARG A 288 -26.95 8.65 7.56
C ARG A 288 -25.73 8.02 8.22
N GLN A 289 -25.93 7.37 9.36
CA GLN A 289 -24.88 6.54 9.97
C GLN A 289 -24.68 5.24 9.17
N LEU A 290 -23.47 5.02 8.64
CA LEU A 290 -23.10 3.77 7.96
C LEU A 290 -22.33 2.79 8.86
N MET A 291 -21.62 3.31 9.85
CA MET A 291 -20.90 2.56 10.88
C MET A 291 -21.14 3.22 12.24
N LYS A 292 -21.31 2.48 13.32
CA LYS A 292 -21.46 3.08 14.64
C LYS A 292 -20.22 3.89 15.04
N PRO A 293 -20.40 5.08 15.67
CA PRO A 293 -19.28 5.88 16.15
C PRO A 293 -18.33 5.11 17.08
N GLU A 294 -18.84 4.16 17.86
CA GLU A 294 -18.02 3.33 18.75
C GLU A 294 -17.06 2.42 17.97
N MET A 295 -17.52 1.81 16.87
CA MET A 295 -16.68 0.93 16.04
C MET A 295 -15.61 1.71 15.29
N MET A 296 -15.95 2.89 14.76
CA MET A 296 -14.99 3.84 14.19
C MET A 296 -13.98 4.31 15.24
N GLY A 297 -14.47 4.66 16.44
CA GLY A 297 -13.63 5.10 17.55
C GLY A 297 -12.61 4.05 17.98
N GLN A 298 -13.01 2.77 18.04
CA GLN A 298 -12.08 1.67 18.31
C GLN A 298 -11.02 1.51 17.22
N ALA A 299 -11.39 1.67 15.95
CA ALA A 299 -10.43 1.61 14.83
C ALA A 299 -9.37 2.73 14.89
N PHE A 300 -9.73 3.89 15.44
CA PHE A 300 -8.86 5.05 15.61
C PHE A 300 -8.05 5.04 16.92
N GLN A 301 -8.35 4.12 17.84
CA GLN A 301 -7.59 3.94 19.07
C GLN A 301 -6.35 3.10 18.84
N GLU A 302 -5.33 3.29 19.67
CA GLU A 302 -4.14 2.46 19.65
C GLU A 302 -4.48 1.08 20.20
N GLN A 303 -4.48 0.08 19.32
CA GLN A 303 -4.74 -1.33 19.65
C GLN A 303 -3.43 -2.11 19.86
N LEU A 304 -2.36 -1.61 19.24
CA LEU A 304 -1.02 -2.13 19.37
C LEU A 304 -0.03 -0.97 19.48
N LYS A 305 0.76 -0.95 20.56
CA LYS A 305 1.89 -0.04 20.69
C LYS A 305 3.08 -0.62 19.93
N PHE A 306 3.78 0.20 19.14
CA PHE A 306 5.03 -0.25 18.54
C PHE A 306 6.16 -0.27 19.58
N PRO A 307 7.00 -1.31 19.59
CA PRO A 307 8.17 -1.32 20.46
C PRO A 307 9.13 -0.19 20.05
N ASP A 308 9.87 0.35 21.03
CA ASP A 308 10.77 1.49 20.83
C ASP A 308 11.84 1.21 19.75
N GLU A 309 12.18 -0.05 19.48
CA GLU A 309 13.11 -0.42 18.40
C GLU A 309 12.53 -0.22 16.99
N MET A 310 11.21 -0.31 16.84
CA MET A 310 10.52 -0.09 15.57
C MET A 310 10.23 1.39 15.31
N VAL A 311 10.28 2.22 16.34
CA VAL A 311 10.01 3.66 16.26
C VAL A 311 11.32 4.42 16.41
N LYS A 312 11.96 4.79 15.29
CA LYS A 312 13.21 5.56 15.30
C LYS A 312 13.07 6.92 16.02
N ASP A 313 11.89 7.53 15.92
CA ASP A 313 11.48 8.76 16.61
C ASP A 313 10.49 8.39 17.74
N SER A 314 10.99 7.81 18.84
CA SER A 314 10.13 7.44 19.99
C SER A 314 9.85 8.67 20.87
N SER A 315 8.70 8.73 21.54
CA SER A 315 8.31 9.82 22.47
C SER A 315 9.27 10.05 23.65
N PHE A 316 10.26 9.18 23.85
CA PHE A 316 11.27 9.26 24.91
C PHE A 316 12.68 9.65 24.39
N ARG A 317 12.79 10.08 23.13
CA ARG A 317 14.03 10.59 22.52
C ARG A 317 13.83 12.03 22.06
N THR A 318 14.92 12.78 21.96
CA THR A 318 14.89 14.10 21.34
C THR A 318 14.48 13.94 19.86
N PRO A 319 13.49 14.71 19.37
CA PRO A 319 13.06 14.64 17.98
C PRO A 319 14.23 14.79 17.01
N ILE A 320 14.26 13.95 15.98
CA ILE A 320 15.29 14.03 14.92
C ILE A 320 15.13 15.32 14.11
N PHE A 321 13.88 15.77 13.95
CA PHE A 321 13.51 17.00 13.26
C PHE A 321 13.21 18.13 14.26
N PRO A 322 13.10 19.41 13.83
CA PRO A 322 12.75 20.53 14.70
C PRO A 322 11.39 20.42 15.38
N VAL A 323 10.58 19.44 14.97
CA VAL A 323 9.22 19.20 15.43
C VAL A 323 9.04 17.73 15.79
N ASP A 324 8.15 17.47 16.74
CA ASP A 324 7.70 16.12 17.06
C ASP A 324 6.92 15.52 15.87
N ASP A 325 7.32 14.34 15.40
CA ASP A 325 6.62 13.55 14.40
C ASP A 325 6.77 12.05 14.73
N VAL A 326 5.91 11.55 15.61
CA VAL A 326 6.10 10.25 16.27
C VAL A 326 4.94 9.32 15.94
N ILE A 327 5.24 8.14 15.41
CA ILE A 327 4.26 7.05 15.34
C ILE A 327 4.25 6.34 16.69
N THR A 328 3.10 6.32 17.37
CA THR A 328 2.95 5.73 18.70
C THR A 328 2.54 4.25 18.61
N GLY A 329 1.78 3.89 17.58
CA GLY A 329 1.30 2.53 17.41
C GLY A 329 0.39 2.35 16.21
N PHE A 330 -0.53 1.40 16.34
CA PHE A 330 -1.44 0.97 15.30
C PHE A 330 -2.83 0.69 15.88
N GLY A 331 -3.85 1.31 15.29
CA GLY A 331 -5.25 0.94 15.43
C GLY A 331 -5.66 -0.07 14.36
N TYR A 332 -6.93 -0.10 13.98
CA TYR A 332 -7.40 -0.98 12.91
C TYR A 332 -7.22 -0.30 11.55
N ALA A 333 -6.17 -0.69 10.82
CA ALA A 333 -5.77 -0.10 9.52
C ALA A 333 -5.28 1.37 9.56
N TRP A 334 -5.09 1.92 10.76
CA TRP A 334 -4.63 3.29 10.98
C TRP A 334 -3.42 3.28 11.91
N TYR A 335 -2.37 4.00 11.54
CA TYR A 335 -1.29 4.33 12.46
C TYR A 335 -1.77 5.42 13.43
N THR A 336 -1.51 5.21 14.71
CA THR A 336 -1.64 6.25 15.75
C THR A 336 -0.31 7.01 15.85
N SER A 337 -0.39 8.33 15.89
CA SER A 337 0.80 9.19 15.90
C SER A 337 0.54 10.53 16.58
N THR A 338 1.62 11.27 16.85
CA THR A 338 1.59 12.69 17.20
C THR A 338 2.38 13.48 16.18
N TYR A 339 1.93 14.71 15.91
CA TYR A 339 2.69 15.70 15.16
C TYR A 339 2.58 17.04 15.86
N ARG A 340 3.71 17.63 16.28
CA ARG A 340 3.76 18.82 17.15
C ARG A 340 2.88 18.68 18.40
N GLY A 341 2.83 17.48 18.98
CA GLY A 341 1.98 17.17 20.13
C GLY A 341 0.47 17.07 19.84
N TYR A 342 0.03 17.32 18.61
CA TYR A 342 -1.36 17.03 18.19
C TYR A 342 -1.48 15.55 17.84
N ARG A 343 -2.52 14.89 18.35
CA ARG A 343 -2.86 13.53 17.91
C ARG A 343 -3.16 13.54 16.41
N ARG A 344 -2.53 12.61 15.70
CA ARG A 344 -2.69 12.40 14.27
C ARG A 344 -2.94 10.93 13.99
N LEU A 345 -3.95 10.65 13.17
CA LEU A 345 -4.16 9.33 12.57
C LEU A 345 -3.63 9.37 11.15
N LEU A 346 -2.91 8.34 10.73
CA LEU A 346 -2.50 8.26 9.34
C LEU A 346 -2.62 6.85 8.79
N THR A 347 -2.88 6.77 7.49
CA THR A 347 -2.72 5.54 6.72
C THR A 347 -1.98 5.90 5.43
N ASN A 348 -1.31 4.92 4.84
CA ASN A 348 -0.51 5.12 3.63
C ASN A 348 -0.71 3.97 2.66
N GLY A 349 -0.30 4.21 1.42
CA GLY A 349 -0.37 3.25 0.36
C GLY A 349 0.84 3.36 -0.54
N ASN A 350 1.39 2.21 -0.89
CA ASN A 350 2.38 2.10 -1.94
C ASN A 350 2.00 0.90 -2.81
N MET A 351 1.86 1.11 -4.11
CA MET A 351 1.55 0.05 -5.06
C MET A 351 1.88 0.50 -6.48
N PHE A 352 2.59 -0.33 -7.25
CA PHE A 352 2.89 -0.10 -8.67
C PHE A 352 3.26 1.36 -9.02
N SER A 353 4.20 1.93 -8.26
CA SER A 353 4.67 3.32 -8.40
C SER A 353 3.77 4.45 -7.94
N TYR A 354 2.60 4.13 -7.39
CA TYR A 354 1.80 5.10 -6.67
C TYR A 354 2.18 5.13 -5.20
N THR A 355 2.31 6.33 -4.65
CA THR A 355 2.45 6.54 -3.20
C THR A 355 1.38 7.51 -2.73
N SER A 356 0.60 7.11 -1.74
CA SER A 356 -0.52 7.90 -1.22
C SER A 356 -0.51 7.92 0.30
N SER A 357 -1.06 8.97 0.90
CA SER A 357 -1.25 9.05 2.35
C SER A 357 -2.47 9.87 2.72
N ILE A 358 -3.13 9.49 3.82
CA ILE A 358 -4.16 10.29 4.49
C ILE A 358 -3.67 10.59 5.90
N TRP A 359 -3.68 11.86 6.28
CA TRP A 359 -3.40 12.33 7.64
C TRP A 359 -4.63 13.03 8.19
N MET A 360 -5.08 12.64 9.38
CA MET A 360 -6.21 13.25 10.06
C MET A 360 -5.80 13.76 11.44
N PHE A 361 -6.31 14.94 11.79
CA PHE A 361 -6.27 15.52 13.13
C PHE A 361 -7.72 15.64 13.61
N PRO A 362 -8.32 14.55 14.13
CA PRO A 362 -9.76 14.50 14.42
C PRO A 362 -10.23 15.62 15.36
N GLU A 363 -9.44 15.93 16.39
CA GLU A 363 -9.73 16.97 17.39
C GLU A 363 -9.71 18.39 16.81
N LYS A 364 -9.13 18.56 15.62
CA LYS A 364 -9.13 19.82 14.87
C LYS A 364 -10.08 19.81 13.68
N ASN A 365 -10.78 18.70 13.43
CA ASN A 365 -11.60 18.45 12.26
C ASN A 365 -10.84 18.75 10.95
N ILE A 366 -9.57 18.31 10.89
CA ILE A 366 -8.68 18.47 9.74
C ILE A 366 -8.33 17.09 9.18
N ALA A 367 -8.36 16.95 7.87
CA ALA A 367 -7.79 15.81 7.17
C ALA A 367 -7.15 16.23 5.85
N MET A 368 -6.11 15.52 5.45
CA MET A 368 -5.39 15.74 4.20
C MET A 368 -5.13 14.42 3.51
N PHE A 369 -5.25 14.41 2.20
CA PHE A 369 -4.87 13.32 1.32
C PHE A 369 -3.86 13.85 0.31
N ALA A 370 -2.85 13.03 0.03
CA ALA A 370 -1.95 13.27 -1.10
C ALA A 370 -1.67 11.96 -1.83
N SER A 371 -1.40 12.04 -3.14
CA SER A 371 -0.99 10.89 -3.94
C SER A 371 -0.12 11.29 -5.12
N ILE A 372 0.98 10.58 -5.32
CA ILE A 372 1.92 10.75 -6.43
C ILE A 372 1.97 9.52 -7.33
N ASN A 373 2.31 9.69 -8.60
CA ASN A 373 2.44 8.63 -9.62
C ASN A 373 3.89 8.26 -9.94
N GLY A 374 4.77 8.42 -8.95
CA GLY A 374 6.16 8.01 -9.01
C GLY A 374 7.16 9.16 -8.84
N PRO A 375 8.45 8.92 -9.11
CA PRO A 375 9.01 7.59 -9.30
C PRO A 375 9.02 6.77 -8.01
N GLN A 376 8.85 5.45 -8.15
CA GLN A 376 8.98 4.51 -7.04
C GLN A 376 10.45 4.20 -6.74
N PHE A 377 10.90 4.47 -5.52
CA PHE A 377 12.15 3.98 -4.97
C PHE A 377 12.13 4.00 -3.42
N PRO A 378 13.08 3.34 -2.73
CA PRO A 378 13.15 3.40 -1.28
C PRO A 378 13.23 4.85 -0.78
N GLY A 379 12.22 5.28 -0.01
CA GLY A 379 12.12 6.65 0.52
C GLY A 379 11.25 7.61 -0.29
N THR A 380 10.60 7.18 -1.37
CA THR A 380 9.61 8.01 -2.11
C THR A 380 8.50 8.58 -1.22
N ASP A 381 8.17 7.90 -0.11
CA ASP A 381 7.21 8.39 0.88
C ASP A 381 7.66 9.70 1.55
N ILE A 382 8.93 10.05 1.50
CA ILE A 382 9.42 11.29 2.09
C ILE A 382 8.92 12.53 1.35
N PHE A 383 8.68 12.43 0.04
CA PHE A 383 8.24 13.57 -0.77
C PHE A 383 6.80 13.96 -0.49
N ILE A 384 5.93 12.96 -0.34
CA ILE A 384 4.56 13.21 0.10
C ILE A 384 4.54 13.75 1.54
N LYS A 385 5.44 13.28 2.40
CA LYS A 385 5.57 13.75 3.79
C LYS A 385 6.01 15.21 3.88
N THR A 386 6.97 15.67 3.09
CA THR A 386 7.40 17.09 3.11
C THR A 386 6.25 18.04 2.78
N VAL A 387 5.44 17.68 1.79
CA VAL A 387 4.21 18.42 1.45
C VAL A 387 3.20 18.36 2.59
N LEU A 388 2.94 17.18 3.16
CA LEU A 388 1.95 17.02 4.24
C LEU A 388 2.38 17.69 5.56
N TRP A 389 3.66 17.71 5.92
CA TRP A 389 4.17 18.47 7.07
C TRP A 389 3.97 19.98 6.85
N TYR A 390 4.33 20.50 5.67
CA TYR A 390 4.15 21.92 5.34
C TYR A 390 2.68 22.34 5.43
N LEU A 391 1.77 21.55 4.85
CA LEU A 391 0.33 21.79 4.94
C LEU A 391 -0.21 21.65 6.37
N SER A 392 0.29 20.66 7.13
CA SER A 392 -0.10 20.46 8.54
C SER A 392 0.16 21.72 9.36
N ASP A 393 1.35 22.32 9.21
CA ASP A 393 1.72 23.53 9.94
C ASP A 393 0.77 24.69 9.66
N ILE A 394 0.52 24.98 8.37
CA ILE A 394 -0.42 26.04 7.97
C ILE A 394 -1.82 25.78 8.53
N LEU A 395 -2.31 24.54 8.43
CA LEU A 395 -3.65 24.17 8.87
C LEU A 395 -3.82 24.20 10.39
N LEU A 396 -2.76 23.90 11.14
CA LEU A 396 -2.71 23.98 12.60
C LEU A 396 -2.45 25.41 13.11
N GLY A 397 -2.11 26.35 12.23
CA GLY A 397 -1.78 27.74 12.59
C GLY A 397 -0.35 27.91 13.10
N GLU A 398 0.52 26.94 12.80
CA GLU A 398 1.94 26.94 13.13
C GLU A 398 2.75 27.55 11.99
N THR A 399 3.95 28.05 12.29
CA THR A 399 4.91 28.43 11.24
C THR A 399 5.55 27.18 10.64
N PRO A 400 5.51 27.01 9.29
CA PRO A 400 6.19 25.91 8.62
C PRO A 400 7.66 25.80 9.01
N TRP A 401 8.06 24.65 9.56
CA TRP A 401 9.47 24.39 9.87
C TRP A 401 10.27 23.99 8.62
N LEU A 402 9.59 23.48 7.60
CA LEU A 402 10.14 23.25 6.26
C LEU A 402 9.93 24.48 5.38
N ASN A 403 10.97 24.80 4.64
CA ASN A 403 10.94 25.74 3.51
C ASN A 403 11.39 25.02 2.24
N ILE A 404 11.46 25.73 1.11
CA ILE A 404 11.79 25.08 -0.15
C ILE A 404 13.19 24.45 -0.15
N ASP A 405 14.20 25.14 0.38
CA ASP A 405 15.59 24.65 0.37
C ASP A 405 15.74 23.37 1.21
N THR A 406 15.12 23.35 2.39
CA THR A 406 15.13 22.19 3.28
C THR A 406 14.25 21.06 2.77
N ALA A 407 13.12 21.35 2.09
CA ALA A 407 12.30 20.33 1.46
C ALA A 407 13.02 19.65 0.27
N CYS A 408 13.76 20.43 -0.53
CA CYS A 408 14.54 19.94 -1.67
C CYS A 408 15.89 19.31 -1.28
N SER A 409 16.37 19.51 -0.05
CA SER A 409 17.56 18.83 0.46
C SER A 409 17.26 17.79 1.54
N PHE A 410 16.00 17.67 1.95
CA PHE A 410 15.52 16.70 2.93
C PHE A 410 16.07 15.29 2.67
N PRO A 411 16.56 14.57 3.69
CA PRO A 411 16.47 14.88 5.12
C PRO A 411 17.59 15.78 5.68
N LYS A 412 18.44 16.36 4.83
CA LYS A 412 19.42 17.37 5.28
C LYS A 412 18.69 18.67 5.69
N PRO A 413 19.23 19.45 6.65
CA PRO A 413 20.48 19.21 7.39
C PRO A 413 20.35 18.26 8.59
N TRP A 414 19.15 17.77 8.90
CA TRP A 414 18.89 17.03 10.15
C TRP A 414 19.45 15.62 10.16
N VAL A 415 19.36 14.92 9.04
CA VAL A 415 19.88 13.56 8.90
C VAL A 415 20.83 13.51 7.72
N THR A 416 22.02 12.97 7.98
CA THR A 416 22.93 12.53 6.90
C THR A 416 22.43 11.16 6.43
N PRO A 417 21.94 11.04 5.18
CA PRO A 417 21.54 9.73 4.66
C PRO A 417 22.71 8.75 4.77
N PRO A 418 22.46 7.48 5.14
CA PRO A 418 23.51 6.49 5.15
C PRO A 418 24.13 6.36 3.76
N THR A 419 25.46 6.41 3.69
CA THR A 419 26.18 6.03 2.48
C THR A 419 26.17 4.51 2.38
N PHE A 420 25.46 3.98 1.39
CA PHE A 420 25.56 2.56 1.08
C PHE A 420 26.85 2.34 0.28
N PRO A 421 27.75 1.43 0.71
CA PRO A 421 28.93 1.10 -0.08
C PRO A 421 28.49 0.53 -1.42
N ASP A 422 29.26 0.81 -2.48
CA ASP A 422 29.11 0.11 -3.75
C ASP A 422 29.21 -1.39 -3.48
N ILE A 423 28.13 -2.10 -3.76
CA ILE A 423 28.14 -3.56 -3.67
C ILE A 423 28.98 -4.03 -4.86
N PRO A 424 30.13 -4.68 -4.62
CA PRO A 424 30.93 -5.19 -5.73
C PRO A 424 30.07 -6.16 -6.55
N ALA A 425 30.23 -6.10 -7.88
CA ALA A 425 29.57 -7.03 -8.78
C ALA A 425 29.78 -8.46 -8.26
N SER A 426 28.68 -9.21 -8.13
CA SER A 426 28.77 -10.58 -7.63
C SER A 426 29.69 -11.38 -8.56
N PRO A 427 30.71 -12.08 -8.03
CA PRO A 427 31.64 -12.83 -8.85
C PRO A 427 30.89 -13.83 -9.75
N VAL A 428 31.32 -13.95 -11.00
CA VAL A 428 30.75 -14.91 -11.95
C VAL A 428 31.40 -16.26 -11.72
N TYR A 429 30.65 -17.19 -11.14
CA TYR A 429 31.12 -18.56 -10.92
C TYR A 429 30.82 -19.44 -12.13
N GLU A 430 31.69 -20.41 -12.41
CA GLU A 430 31.36 -21.53 -13.28
C GLU A 430 30.77 -22.64 -12.41
N ASN A 431 29.61 -23.14 -12.80
CA ASN A 431 28.89 -24.14 -12.05
C ASN A 431 28.39 -25.21 -13.02
N GLU A 432 28.95 -26.41 -12.92
CA GLU A 432 28.62 -27.55 -13.78
C GLU A 432 27.19 -28.07 -13.57
N TYR A 433 26.54 -27.66 -12.47
CA TYR A 433 25.21 -28.12 -12.05
C TYR A 433 24.07 -27.24 -12.59
N LEU A 434 24.33 -26.25 -13.46
CA LEU A 434 23.28 -25.34 -13.97
C LEU A 434 22.11 -26.08 -14.63
N ALA A 435 22.39 -27.18 -15.32
CA ALA A 435 21.37 -28.03 -15.93
C ALA A 435 20.41 -28.66 -14.89
N ASP A 436 20.88 -28.91 -13.67
CA ASP A 436 20.06 -29.50 -12.61
C ASP A 436 18.98 -28.55 -12.10
N TYR A 437 19.15 -27.24 -12.27
CA TYR A 437 18.17 -26.24 -11.87
C TYR A 437 17.07 -26.03 -12.90
N VAL A 438 17.27 -26.43 -14.16
CA VAL A 438 16.28 -26.28 -15.23
C VAL A 438 15.06 -27.15 -14.94
N GLY A 439 13.87 -26.56 -15.10
CA GLY A 439 12.59 -27.26 -14.94
C GLY A 439 11.47 -26.38 -14.39
N ASN A 440 10.34 -27.04 -14.12
CA ASN A 440 9.13 -26.42 -13.61
C ASN A 440 9.00 -26.66 -12.11
N TYR A 441 8.75 -25.59 -11.37
CA TYR A 441 8.65 -25.58 -9.91
C TYR A 441 7.27 -25.08 -9.52
N VAL A 442 6.55 -25.86 -8.69
CA VAL A 442 5.19 -25.54 -8.28
C VAL A 442 5.12 -25.21 -6.79
N SER A 443 4.25 -24.26 -6.44
CA SER A 443 3.92 -23.86 -5.07
C SER A 443 2.42 -24.00 -4.84
N ASN A 444 2.03 -24.26 -3.60
CA ASN A 444 0.62 -24.27 -3.21
C ASN A 444 0.03 -22.84 -3.15
N LEU A 445 0.86 -21.80 -3.11
CA LEU A 445 0.44 -20.41 -2.91
C LEU A 445 0.73 -19.54 -4.14
N LEU A 446 1.97 -19.58 -4.62
CA LEU A 446 2.47 -18.69 -5.66
C LEU A 446 2.35 -19.32 -7.06
N PRO A 447 2.39 -18.51 -8.14
CA PRO A 447 2.52 -19.02 -9.50
C PRO A 447 3.70 -19.97 -9.66
N ALA A 448 3.60 -20.89 -10.62
CA ALA A 448 4.71 -21.76 -10.96
C ALA A 448 5.94 -20.93 -11.38
N VAL A 449 7.13 -21.43 -11.03
CA VAL A 449 8.41 -20.88 -11.48
C VAL A 449 8.96 -21.78 -12.57
N VAL A 450 9.25 -21.21 -13.72
CA VAL A 450 9.92 -21.89 -14.83
C VAL A 450 11.36 -21.42 -14.86
N ILE A 451 12.32 -22.35 -14.77
CA ILE A 451 13.75 -22.06 -14.90
C ILE A 451 14.26 -22.69 -16.20
N ALA A 452 14.89 -21.87 -17.05
CA ALA A 452 15.46 -22.30 -18.33
C ALA A 452 16.84 -21.64 -18.57
N PHE A 453 17.61 -22.17 -19.51
CA PHE A 453 18.81 -21.50 -19.99
C PHE A 453 18.46 -20.21 -20.71
N LYS A 454 19.26 -19.17 -20.48
CA LYS A 454 19.13 -17.90 -21.16
C LYS A 454 19.72 -18.00 -22.57
N GLU A 455 18.91 -17.76 -23.58
CA GLU A 455 19.32 -17.77 -25.00
C GLU A 455 19.76 -16.37 -25.46
N ASP A 456 20.80 -15.79 -24.83
CA ASP A 456 21.26 -14.42 -25.10
C ASP A 456 22.62 -14.32 -25.80
N GLY A 457 23.20 -15.47 -26.19
CA GLY A 457 24.53 -15.52 -26.82
C GLY A 457 25.69 -15.16 -25.89
N SER A 458 25.46 -15.10 -24.57
CA SER A 458 26.51 -14.86 -23.59
C SER A 458 27.55 -15.99 -23.59
N PRO A 459 28.85 -15.67 -23.36
CA PRO A 459 29.93 -16.67 -23.39
C PRO A 459 29.89 -17.66 -22.22
N LYS A 460 29.03 -17.43 -21.21
CA LYS A 460 28.83 -18.32 -20.06
C LYS A 460 27.34 -18.60 -19.88
N PRO A 461 26.93 -19.87 -19.71
CA PRO A 461 25.53 -20.21 -19.52
C PRO A 461 24.99 -19.54 -18.25
N THR A 462 23.90 -18.80 -18.39
CA THR A 462 23.12 -18.25 -17.28
C THR A 462 21.69 -18.80 -17.36
N LEU A 463 20.98 -18.75 -16.23
CA LEU A 463 19.60 -19.20 -16.15
C LEU A 463 18.67 -18.00 -16.10
N ARG A 464 17.49 -18.13 -16.68
CA ARG A 464 16.37 -17.20 -16.53
C ARG A 464 15.26 -17.89 -15.74
N PHE A 465 14.58 -17.14 -14.89
CA PHE A 465 13.35 -17.59 -14.26
C PHE A 465 12.15 -16.75 -14.69
N GLU A 466 10.99 -17.38 -14.74
CA GLU A 466 9.69 -16.73 -14.92
C GLU A 466 8.74 -17.21 -13.82
N MET A 467 8.12 -16.28 -13.10
CA MET A 467 7.13 -16.53 -12.05
C MET A 467 5.93 -15.60 -12.25
N GLY A 468 4.90 -16.10 -12.93
CA GLY A 468 3.76 -15.28 -13.32
C GLY A 468 4.19 -14.05 -14.11
N ARG A 469 3.96 -12.86 -13.56
CA ARG A 469 4.31 -11.56 -14.16
C ARG A 469 5.77 -11.14 -13.94
N ILE A 470 6.51 -11.84 -13.08
CA ILE A 470 7.89 -11.50 -12.73
C ILE A 470 8.86 -12.35 -13.54
N LYS A 471 9.90 -11.73 -14.07
CA LYS A 471 11.00 -12.38 -14.78
C LYS A 471 12.32 -11.89 -14.24
N GLY A 472 13.34 -12.74 -14.34
CA GLY A 472 14.67 -12.34 -13.93
C GLY A 472 15.74 -13.36 -14.25
N ASP A 473 16.96 -13.02 -13.87
CA ASP A 473 18.14 -13.82 -14.12
C ASP A 473 18.60 -14.53 -12.85
N LEU A 474 19.17 -15.71 -13.02
CA LEU A 474 19.73 -16.56 -11.99
C LEU A 474 21.21 -16.79 -12.26
N TRP A 475 22.02 -16.50 -11.26
CA TRP A 475 23.47 -16.48 -11.33
C TRP A 475 24.06 -17.58 -10.44
N PRO A 476 24.99 -18.40 -10.96
CA PRO A 476 25.67 -19.41 -10.16
C PRO A 476 26.49 -18.78 -9.03
N THR A 477 26.57 -19.47 -7.89
CA THR A 477 27.45 -19.14 -6.77
C THR A 477 28.57 -20.17 -6.61
N SER A 478 29.49 -19.97 -5.66
CA SER A 478 30.55 -20.93 -5.31
C SER A 478 30.04 -22.27 -4.73
N THR A 479 28.74 -22.38 -4.44
CA THR A 479 28.13 -23.57 -3.83
C THR A 479 27.08 -24.19 -4.75
N SER A 480 27.00 -25.53 -4.77
CA SER A 480 26.11 -26.29 -5.66
C SER A 480 24.64 -26.30 -5.26
N ASN A 481 24.26 -25.62 -4.18
CA ASN A 481 22.88 -25.56 -3.66
C ASN A 481 22.34 -24.12 -3.56
N ARG A 482 23.01 -23.16 -4.22
CA ARG A 482 22.66 -21.74 -4.16
C ARG A 482 22.87 -21.07 -5.52
N LEU A 483 21.85 -20.34 -5.95
CA LEU A 483 21.93 -19.34 -7.02
C LEU A 483 21.65 -17.98 -6.42
N ASP A 484 22.16 -16.92 -7.04
CA ASP A 484 21.77 -15.55 -6.72
C ASP A 484 20.77 -15.07 -7.79
N PHE A 485 19.62 -14.56 -7.39
CA PHE A 485 18.54 -14.13 -8.28
C PHE A 485 18.49 -12.60 -8.40
N GLU A 486 18.08 -12.14 -9.57
CA GLU A 486 17.93 -10.73 -9.92
C GLU A 486 16.61 -10.54 -10.68
N VAL A 487 15.70 -9.70 -10.18
CA VAL A 487 14.49 -9.32 -10.93
C VAL A 487 14.89 -8.40 -12.07
N THR A 488 14.53 -8.75 -13.30
CA THR A 488 14.76 -7.89 -14.47
C THR A 488 13.48 -7.21 -14.94
N GLU A 489 12.31 -7.84 -14.74
CA GLU A 489 11.02 -7.30 -15.17
C GLU A 489 9.90 -7.77 -14.22
N PRO A 490 8.91 -6.93 -13.91
CA PRO A 490 8.88 -5.49 -14.14
C PRO A 490 9.89 -4.75 -13.22
N TRP A 491 10.48 -3.66 -13.73
CA TRP A 491 11.57 -2.95 -13.04
C TRP A 491 11.09 -2.24 -11.76
N GLU A 492 9.81 -1.91 -11.68
CA GLU A 492 9.09 -1.42 -10.50
C GLU A 492 9.43 -2.24 -9.23
N LEU A 493 9.53 -3.55 -9.39
CA LEU A 493 9.74 -4.50 -8.29
C LEU A 493 11.19 -4.71 -7.97
N ALA A 494 12.05 -4.66 -8.99
CA ALA A 494 13.48 -4.64 -8.80
C ALA A 494 13.83 -3.47 -7.86
N ILE A 495 13.22 -2.30 -8.04
CA ILE A 495 13.51 -1.12 -7.22
C ILE A 495 12.89 -1.21 -5.80
N GLN A 496 11.68 -1.75 -5.64
CA GLN A 496 11.03 -1.84 -4.31
C GLN A 496 11.78 -2.74 -3.32
N HIS A 497 12.47 -3.77 -3.82
CA HIS A 497 13.20 -4.71 -2.98
C HIS A 497 14.71 -4.51 -3.02
N VAL A 498 15.28 -3.72 -3.95
CA VAL A 498 16.72 -3.43 -4.00
C VAL A 498 17.02 -2.15 -3.21
N VAL A 499 17.58 -2.33 -2.01
CA VAL A 499 18.06 -1.24 -1.15
C VAL A 499 19.38 -0.71 -1.70
N SER A 500 19.36 0.08 -2.77
CA SER A 500 20.36 1.12 -3.08
C SER A 500 20.10 1.78 -4.43
N ASP A 501 20.62 3.00 -4.60
CA ASP A 501 20.77 3.70 -5.90
C ASP A 501 21.72 2.97 -6.89
N THR A 502 22.24 1.79 -6.52
CA THR A 502 23.13 0.96 -7.32
C THR A 502 22.40 -0.32 -7.72
N TYR A 503 22.00 -0.35 -8.99
CA TYR A 503 21.10 -1.30 -9.68
C TYR A 503 21.51 -2.81 -9.70
N THR A 504 22.18 -3.38 -8.68
CA THR A 504 22.77 -4.73 -8.79
C THR A 504 22.73 -5.59 -7.52
N LYS A 505 21.69 -5.49 -6.67
CA LYS A 505 21.56 -6.42 -5.53
C LYS A 505 20.97 -7.75 -6.03
N ARG A 506 21.80 -8.79 -6.09
CA ARG A 506 21.35 -10.17 -6.27
C ARG A 506 21.04 -10.81 -4.92
N TYR A 507 19.98 -11.61 -4.85
CA TYR A 507 19.51 -12.23 -3.62
C TYR A 507 19.70 -13.75 -3.64
N PRO A 508 20.16 -14.36 -2.55
CA PRO A 508 20.38 -15.81 -2.53
C PRO A 508 19.07 -16.59 -2.61
N VAL A 509 19.03 -17.58 -3.48
CA VAL A 509 17.96 -18.57 -3.65
C VAL A 509 18.56 -19.94 -3.40
N PHE A 510 17.95 -20.71 -2.50
CA PHE A 510 18.48 -21.98 -2.04
C PHE A 510 17.72 -23.15 -2.66
N PHE A 511 18.44 -24.20 -2.99
CA PHE A 511 17.89 -25.42 -3.58
C PHE A 511 18.31 -26.62 -2.75
N GLN A 512 17.39 -27.57 -2.58
CA GLN A 512 17.71 -28.85 -1.96
C GLN A 512 18.15 -29.84 -3.04
N SER A 513 19.25 -30.54 -2.78
CA SER A 513 19.74 -31.60 -3.65
C SER A 513 19.80 -32.94 -2.91
N SER A 514 19.54 -34.02 -3.66
CA SER A 514 19.76 -35.41 -3.24
C SER A 514 20.53 -36.12 -4.35
N ASP A 515 21.60 -36.83 -4.02
CA ASP A 515 22.44 -37.57 -4.98
C ASP A 515 22.93 -36.72 -6.18
N GLY A 516 23.28 -35.45 -5.91
CA GLY A 516 23.74 -34.51 -6.94
C GLY A 516 22.63 -33.91 -7.82
N LYS A 517 21.35 -34.22 -7.59
CA LYS A 517 20.21 -33.67 -8.34
C LYS A 517 19.36 -32.75 -7.49
N VAL A 518 18.99 -31.58 -8.04
CA VAL A 518 18.08 -30.63 -7.40
C VAL A 518 16.65 -31.19 -7.38
N THR A 519 16.06 -31.34 -6.20
CA THR A 519 14.73 -31.95 -5.98
C THR A 519 13.67 -30.93 -5.54
N SER A 520 14.07 -29.81 -4.94
CA SER A 520 13.19 -28.70 -4.58
C SER A 520 13.95 -27.38 -4.48
N GLY A 521 13.24 -26.26 -4.55
CA GLY A 521 13.81 -24.92 -4.47
C GLY A 521 13.05 -24.01 -3.50
N PHE A 522 13.70 -22.95 -3.04
CA PHE A 522 13.11 -21.92 -2.21
C PHE A 522 13.39 -20.57 -2.85
N VAL A 523 12.35 -19.87 -3.30
CA VAL A 523 12.51 -18.48 -3.69
C VAL A 523 12.54 -17.65 -2.41
N MET A 524 13.71 -17.13 -2.04
CA MET A 524 13.79 -16.09 -1.02
C MET A 524 13.54 -14.76 -1.68
N LEU A 525 12.50 -14.08 -1.24
CA LEU A 525 12.18 -12.76 -1.77
C LEU A 525 12.25 -11.68 -0.67
N THR A 526 12.41 -12.06 0.61
CA THR A 526 12.45 -11.13 1.76
C THR A 526 13.83 -11.04 2.40
N GLU A 527 14.20 -9.86 2.91
CA GLU A 527 15.41 -9.66 3.73
C GLU A 527 15.41 -10.48 5.04
N ALA A 528 14.24 -10.98 5.46
CA ALA A 528 14.08 -11.78 6.67
C ALA A 528 14.36 -13.29 6.49
N GLY A 529 14.76 -13.73 5.29
CA GLY A 529 15.10 -15.13 5.04
C GLY A 529 13.89 -16.08 5.08
N VAL A 530 12.67 -15.56 4.96
CA VAL A 530 11.45 -16.38 4.93
C VAL A 530 11.17 -16.84 3.51
N SER A 531 11.06 -18.15 3.31
CA SER A 531 10.92 -18.78 1.99
C SER A 531 9.57 -19.45 1.79
N VAL A 532 9.07 -19.39 0.56
CA VAL A 532 7.96 -20.27 0.12
C VAL A 532 8.57 -21.51 -0.51
N PRO A 533 8.21 -22.73 -0.07
CA PRO A 533 8.72 -23.95 -0.67
C PRO A 533 8.15 -24.15 -2.07
N PHE A 534 9.01 -24.51 -3.02
CA PHE A 534 8.64 -24.97 -4.34
C PHE A 534 9.11 -26.40 -4.58
N ARG A 535 8.25 -27.23 -5.18
CA ARG A 535 8.60 -28.60 -5.56
C ARG A 535 8.91 -28.65 -7.05
N LYS A 536 10.05 -29.26 -7.41
CA LYS A 536 10.37 -29.51 -8.80
C LYS A 536 9.45 -30.62 -9.32
N THR A 537 8.81 -30.37 -10.45
CA THR A 537 7.98 -31.36 -11.14
C THR A 537 8.79 -32.06 -12.22
N SER A 538 8.52 -33.35 -12.47
CA SER A 538 9.08 -34.05 -13.62
C SER A 538 8.52 -33.41 -14.89
N ILE A 539 9.42 -33.05 -15.82
CA ILE A 539 9.09 -32.48 -17.13
C ILE A 539 8.14 -33.40 -17.89
#